data_AF-A0A0B0EC28-F1
#
_entry.id   AF-A0A0B0EC28-F1
#
_cell.length_a   1.000
_cell.length_b   1.000
_cell.length_c   1.000
_cell.angle_alpha   90.00
_cell.angle_beta   90.00
_cell.angle_gamma   90.00
#
_symmetry.space_group_name_H-M   'P 1'
#
loop_
_entity.id
_entity.type
_entity.pdbx_description
1 polymer ?
#
loop_
_entity_poly.entity_id
_entity_poly.type
_entity_poly.pdbx_seq_one_letter_code
_entity_poly.pdbx_strand_id
1 'polypeptide(L)'
;MNVEPDKDYNRTVITFAGEPLCVKEAAFKAIATASELIDMSRQKGEHPRIGATDVCPLIPVANVTKDECVRLSNELGKDVGEKLGIPVYLYEDSAMSAERRNLENIRKGEYEGLEQKLKDWIPDYGPTEYNDKVRKSGATVIGSRFFLIAYNVNLNTRNVSIANEIAKKVRESGSMIIDEAGAKKRVPGLLKCVKAIGVELNEYNITQVSLNLTNYKKTSIHKVFETIKPRPKYMV
;
A
#
# COMPACT_ATOMS: atom_id res chain seq x y z
N MET A 1 16.99 -0.17 10.96
CA MET A 1 15.94 -1.18 10.65
C MET A 1 14.88 -1.05 11.73
N ASN A 2 13.59 -1.20 11.41
CA ASN A 2 12.50 -0.83 12.32
C ASN A 2 11.31 -1.80 12.27
N VAL A 3 10.53 -1.84 13.35
CA VAL A 3 9.24 -2.52 13.44
C VAL A 3 8.24 -1.50 13.99
N GLU A 4 7.25 -1.15 13.17
CA GLU A 4 6.28 -0.09 13.46
C GLU A 4 4.86 -0.70 13.53
N PRO A 5 4.44 -1.20 14.70
CA PRO A 5 3.06 -1.64 14.90
C PRO A 5 2.14 -0.43 15.04
N ASP A 6 0.96 -0.51 14.42
CA ASP A 6 -0.10 0.49 14.52
C ASP A 6 -1.42 -0.21 14.83
N LYS A 7 -1.98 0.11 16.01
CA LYS A 7 -3.17 -0.53 16.55
C LYS A 7 -4.44 -0.10 15.82
N ASP A 8 -4.55 1.18 15.46
CA ASP A 8 -5.72 1.72 14.75
C ASP A 8 -5.80 1.14 13.32
N TYR A 9 -4.65 1.00 12.66
CA TYR A 9 -4.57 0.30 11.36
C TYR A 9 -4.61 -1.22 11.45
N ASN A 10 -4.44 -1.80 12.65
CA ASN A 10 -4.20 -3.22 12.90
C ASN A 10 -3.19 -3.84 11.91
N ARG A 11 -2.03 -3.19 11.79
CA ARG A 11 -0.94 -3.61 10.90
C ARG A 11 0.42 -3.34 11.54
N THR A 12 1.45 -4.00 11.02
CA THR A 12 2.84 -3.71 11.39
C THR A 12 3.67 -3.54 10.13
N VAL A 13 4.45 -2.46 10.05
CA VAL A 13 5.44 -2.27 8.99
C VAL A 13 6.80 -2.75 9.51
N ILE A 14 7.42 -3.68 8.79
CA ILE A 14 8.75 -4.20 9.10
C ILE A 14 9.71 -3.70 8.03
N THR A 15 10.79 -3.03 8.45
CA THR A 15 11.83 -2.53 7.56
C THR A 15 13.16 -3.17 7.89
N PHE A 16 13.70 -3.92 6.93
CA PHE A 16 15.04 -4.47 6.98
C PHE A 16 15.81 -4.24 5.66
N ALA A 17 17.12 -4.40 5.70
CA ALA A 17 18.07 -4.10 4.65
C ALA A 17 19.28 -5.04 4.79
N GLY A 18 19.92 -5.34 3.67
CA GLY A 18 21.06 -6.25 3.61
C GLY A 18 21.38 -6.61 2.17
N GLU A 19 22.25 -7.60 2.01
CA GLU A 19 22.60 -8.12 0.68
C GLU A 19 21.36 -8.66 -0.05
N PRO A 20 21.28 -8.51 -1.39
CA PRO A 20 20.03 -8.73 -2.11
C PRO A 20 19.42 -10.13 -1.94
N LEU A 21 20.25 -11.18 -1.94
CA LEU A 21 19.78 -12.56 -1.71
C LEU A 21 19.33 -12.79 -0.27
N CYS A 22 20.07 -12.27 0.72
CA CYS A 22 19.70 -12.37 2.13
C CYS A 22 18.37 -11.66 2.42
N VAL A 23 18.13 -10.51 1.78
CA VAL A 23 16.85 -9.78 1.89
C VAL A 23 15.71 -10.61 1.29
N LYS A 24 15.92 -11.23 0.11
CA LYS A 24 14.93 -12.12 -0.51
C LYS A 24 14.57 -13.29 0.41
N GLU A 25 15.57 -13.97 0.96
CA GLU A 25 15.36 -15.10 1.87
C GLU A 25 14.66 -14.70 3.16
N ALA A 26 15.05 -13.58 3.76
CA ALA A 26 14.40 -13.05 4.96
C ALA A 26 12.93 -12.68 4.68
N ALA A 27 12.65 -12.05 3.53
CA ALA A 27 11.29 -11.74 3.10
C ALA A 27 10.44 -13.00 2.92
N PHE A 28 10.97 -14.03 2.25
CA PHE A 28 10.28 -15.31 2.08
C PHE A 28 9.94 -15.95 3.44
N LYS A 29 10.91 -16.01 4.36
CA LYS A 29 10.69 -16.56 5.72
C LYS A 29 9.65 -15.75 6.50
N ALA A 30 9.70 -14.43 6.42
CA ALA A 30 8.72 -13.56 7.08
C ALA A 30 7.30 -13.79 6.54
N ILE A 31 7.14 -13.93 5.21
CA ILE A 31 5.85 -14.23 4.58
C ILE A 31 5.34 -15.60 5.00
N ALA A 32 6.22 -16.62 5.00
CA ALA A 32 5.89 -17.96 5.44
C ALA A 32 5.36 -17.97 6.88
N THR A 33 6.11 -17.37 7.82
CA THR A 33 5.72 -17.25 9.22
C THR A 33 4.42 -16.45 9.39
N ALA A 34 4.25 -15.33 8.67
CA ALA A 34 3.01 -14.57 8.72
C ALA A 34 1.81 -15.42 8.26
N SER A 35 1.97 -16.25 7.21
CA SER A 35 0.93 -17.14 6.69
C SER A 35 0.54 -18.30 7.62
N GLU A 36 1.36 -18.57 8.63
CA GLU A 36 1.12 -19.60 9.65
C GLU A 36 0.47 -19.01 10.90
N LEU A 37 0.89 -17.80 11.29
CA LEU A 37 0.48 -17.17 12.55
C LEU A 37 -0.75 -16.27 12.41
N ILE A 38 -1.01 -15.73 11.22
CA ILE A 38 -2.09 -14.77 10.99
C ILE A 38 -3.21 -15.46 10.21
N ASP A 39 -4.43 -15.40 10.76
CA ASP A 39 -5.66 -15.83 10.09
C ASP A 39 -6.43 -14.60 9.57
N MET A 40 -6.34 -14.36 8.26
CA MET A 40 -7.00 -13.23 7.60
C MET A 40 -8.52 -13.26 7.70
N SER A 41 -9.14 -14.44 7.87
CA SER A 41 -10.59 -14.53 8.05
C SER A 41 -11.09 -13.86 9.34
N ARG A 42 -10.17 -13.56 10.27
CA ARG A 42 -10.42 -12.89 11.54
C ARG A 42 -9.82 -11.49 11.60
N GLN A 43 -8.98 -11.12 10.64
CA GLN A 43 -8.27 -9.83 10.64
C GLN A 43 -9.19 -8.70 10.17
N LYS A 44 -9.24 -7.61 10.94
CA LYS A 44 -9.97 -6.38 10.63
C LYS A 44 -9.14 -5.17 11.05
N GLY A 45 -9.12 -4.10 10.26
CA GLY A 45 -8.44 -2.85 10.58
C GLY A 45 -8.82 -1.76 9.59
N GLU A 46 -8.54 -0.50 9.93
CA GLU A 46 -8.90 0.66 9.11
C GLU A 46 -8.06 0.79 7.82
N HIS A 47 -6.93 0.07 7.74
CA HIS A 47 -6.06 0.12 6.57
C HIS A 47 -6.45 -0.94 5.52
N PRO A 48 -6.61 -0.56 4.23
CA PRO A 48 -6.88 -1.51 3.17
C PRO A 48 -5.81 -2.59 3.07
N ARG A 49 -6.23 -3.85 3.05
CA ARG A 49 -5.36 -5.03 3.03
C ARG A 49 -5.95 -6.17 2.20
N ILE A 50 -5.11 -7.04 1.65
CA ILE A 50 -5.55 -8.25 0.94
C ILE A 50 -4.97 -9.57 1.48
N GLY A 51 -4.04 -9.52 2.43
CA GLY A 51 -3.43 -10.73 3.01
C GLY A 51 -2.59 -10.47 4.26
N ALA A 52 -2.16 -11.58 4.88
CA ALA A 52 -1.36 -11.60 6.12
C ALA A 52 -0.03 -10.88 5.92
N THR A 53 0.63 -11.13 4.79
CA THR A 53 1.56 -10.17 4.20
C THR A 53 0.86 -9.50 3.03
N ASP A 54 0.45 -8.25 3.24
CA ASP A 54 -0.31 -7.47 2.28
C ASP A 54 0.57 -6.94 1.12
N VAL A 55 1.71 -6.32 1.43
CA VAL A 55 2.70 -5.89 0.42
C VAL A 55 4.14 -6.09 0.89
N CYS A 56 5.01 -6.58 0.00
CA CYS A 56 6.43 -6.76 0.22
C CYS A 56 7.25 -6.09 -0.90
N PRO A 57 7.63 -4.81 -0.74
CA PRO A 57 8.45 -4.13 -1.73
C PRO A 57 9.95 -4.37 -1.52
N LEU A 58 10.69 -4.55 -2.61
CA LEU A 58 12.14 -4.48 -2.66
C LEU A 58 12.57 -3.10 -3.17
N ILE A 59 13.42 -2.41 -2.43
CA ILE A 59 13.81 -1.03 -2.74
C ILE A 59 15.33 -0.99 -2.93
N PRO A 60 15.84 -0.50 -4.07
CA PRO A 60 17.27 -0.32 -4.25
C PRO A 60 17.79 0.80 -3.33
N VAL A 61 18.79 0.50 -2.51
CA VAL A 61 19.38 1.44 -1.54
C VAL A 61 20.74 1.95 -2.01
N ALA A 62 21.74 1.06 -2.08
CA ALA A 62 23.09 1.37 -2.50
C ALA A 62 23.67 0.18 -3.26
N ASN A 63 24.43 0.47 -4.33
CA ASN A 63 25.13 -0.55 -5.14
C ASN A 63 24.24 -1.70 -5.66
N VAL A 64 22.95 -1.45 -5.83
CA VAL A 64 22.01 -2.38 -6.44
C VAL A 64 21.12 -1.60 -7.40
N THR A 65 20.90 -2.17 -8.57
CA THR A 65 20.07 -1.56 -9.60
C THR A 65 18.59 -1.86 -9.37
N LYS A 66 17.74 -1.02 -9.96
CA LYS A 66 16.30 -1.26 -10.00
C LYS A 66 15.97 -2.61 -10.64
N ASP A 67 16.65 -2.96 -11.74
CA ASP A 67 16.41 -4.19 -12.50
C ASP A 67 16.77 -5.44 -11.69
N GLU A 68 17.82 -5.38 -10.88
CA GLU A 68 18.14 -6.43 -9.91
C GLU A 68 17.02 -6.61 -8.88
N CYS A 69 16.48 -5.54 -8.32
CA CYS A 69 15.33 -5.61 -7.41
C CYS A 69 14.07 -6.15 -8.12
N VAL A 70 13.83 -5.78 -9.38
CA VAL A 70 12.72 -6.34 -10.18
C VAL A 70 12.89 -7.85 -10.34
N ARG A 71 14.09 -8.32 -10.72
CA ARG A 71 14.39 -9.75 -10.82
C ARG A 71 14.15 -10.48 -9.49
N LEU A 72 14.69 -9.95 -8.39
CA LEU A 72 14.51 -10.56 -7.07
C LEU A 72 13.04 -10.60 -6.62
N SER A 73 12.26 -9.57 -6.95
CA SER A 73 10.83 -9.54 -6.63
C SER A 73 10.03 -10.57 -7.42
N ASN A 74 10.41 -10.85 -8.67
CA ASN A 74 9.82 -11.92 -9.49
C ASN A 74 10.18 -13.28 -8.91
N GLU A 75 11.45 -13.52 -8.57
CA GLU A 75 11.89 -14.77 -7.94
C GLU A 75 11.18 -15.00 -6.60
N LEU A 76 11.09 -13.97 -5.75
CA LEU A 76 10.37 -14.04 -4.49
C LEU A 76 8.88 -14.35 -4.70
N GLY A 77 8.23 -13.68 -5.65
CA GLY A 77 6.82 -13.91 -5.97
C GLY A 77 6.56 -15.33 -6.43
N LYS A 78 7.43 -15.86 -7.29
CA LYS A 78 7.38 -17.26 -7.72
C LYS A 78 7.55 -18.22 -6.54
N ASP A 79 8.59 -18.01 -5.72
CA ASP A 79 8.84 -18.84 -4.54
C ASP A 79 7.65 -18.84 -3.57
N VAL A 80 7.07 -17.67 -3.27
CA VAL A 80 5.88 -17.54 -2.40
C VAL A 80 4.67 -18.25 -3.02
N GLY A 81 4.41 -18.05 -4.31
CA GLY A 81 3.30 -18.69 -5.01
C GLY A 81 3.39 -20.21 -5.02
N GLU A 82 4.55 -20.74 -5.41
CA GLU A 82 4.77 -22.18 -5.59
C GLU A 82 4.94 -22.92 -4.27
N LYS A 83 5.73 -22.38 -3.32
CA LYS A 83 6.10 -23.10 -2.10
C LYS A 83 5.13 -22.88 -0.95
N LEU A 84 4.48 -21.72 -0.88
CA LEU A 84 3.56 -21.39 0.22
C LEU A 84 2.08 -21.51 -0.18
N GLY A 85 1.78 -21.63 -1.48
CA GLY A 85 0.41 -21.71 -1.98
C GLY A 85 -0.37 -20.42 -1.77
N ILE A 86 0.30 -19.27 -1.89
CA ILE A 86 -0.29 -17.94 -1.68
C ILE A 86 -0.41 -17.24 -3.04
N PRO A 87 -1.58 -16.68 -3.41
CA PRO A 87 -1.72 -15.88 -4.61
C PRO A 87 -0.82 -14.64 -4.56
N VAL A 88 -0.01 -14.41 -5.58
CA VAL A 88 0.91 -13.27 -5.67
C VAL A 88 0.57 -12.37 -6.85
N TYR A 89 0.53 -11.07 -6.60
CA TYR A 89 0.45 -10.04 -7.64
C TYR A 89 1.74 -9.21 -7.66
N LEU A 90 2.32 -9.02 -8.83
CA LEU A 90 3.46 -8.14 -9.03
C LEU A 90 3.00 -6.71 -9.29
N TYR A 91 3.65 -5.73 -8.66
CA TYR A 91 3.28 -4.32 -8.75
C TYR A 91 4.45 -3.37 -9.02
N GLU A 92 4.12 -2.09 -9.24
CA GLU A 92 5.07 -1.01 -9.55
C GLU A 92 6.01 -1.41 -10.70
N ASP A 93 7.32 -1.41 -10.47
CA ASP A 93 8.31 -1.68 -11.52
C ASP A 93 8.34 -3.16 -11.95
N SER A 94 7.74 -4.04 -11.15
CA SER A 94 7.63 -5.47 -11.43
C SER A 94 6.31 -5.87 -12.06
N ALA A 95 5.38 -4.93 -12.23
CA ALA A 95 4.03 -5.22 -12.71
C ALA A 95 4.02 -5.80 -14.13
N MET A 96 3.31 -6.92 -14.33
CA MET A 96 3.14 -7.55 -15.65
C MET A 96 2.11 -6.83 -16.54
N SER A 97 1.32 -5.93 -15.98
CA SER A 97 0.39 -5.09 -16.72
C SER A 97 0.37 -3.66 -16.19
N ALA A 98 -0.03 -2.71 -17.04
CA ALA A 98 -0.10 -1.30 -16.66
C ALA A 98 -1.06 -1.06 -15.48
N GLU A 99 -2.14 -1.83 -15.40
CA GLU A 99 -3.14 -1.70 -14.35
C GLU A 99 -2.64 -2.18 -12.98
N ARG A 100 -1.75 -3.17 -12.96
CA ARG A 100 -1.11 -3.72 -11.75
C ARG A 100 -0.02 -2.83 -11.17
N ARG A 101 0.47 -1.83 -11.91
CA ARG A 101 1.46 -0.89 -11.38
C ARG A 101 0.98 -0.22 -10.10
N ASN A 102 -0.29 0.13 -10.05
CA ASN A 102 -0.88 0.80 -8.91
C ASN A 102 -1.40 -0.21 -7.88
N LEU A 103 -0.84 -0.15 -6.66
CA LEU A 103 -1.24 -1.00 -5.53
C LEU A 103 -2.74 -0.93 -5.18
N GLU A 104 -3.34 0.26 -5.27
CA GLU A 104 -4.77 0.46 -4.97
C GLU A 104 -5.68 -0.30 -5.95
N ASN A 105 -5.25 -0.46 -7.20
CA ASN A 105 -5.99 -1.28 -8.17
C ASN A 105 -5.98 -2.75 -7.75
N ILE A 106 -4.81 -3.27 -7.37
CA ILE A 106 -4.66 -4.65 -6.89
C ILE A 106 -5.44 -4.84 -5.59
N ARG A 107 -5.47 -3.85 -4.70
CA ARG A 107 -6.19 -3.92 -3.41
C ARG A 107 -7.68 -3.62 -3.49
N LYS A 108 -8.22 -3.28 -4.65
CA LYS A 108 -9.65 -2.97 -4.79
C LYS A 108 -10.50 -4.16 -4.33
N GLY A 109 -11.47 -3.91 -3.46
CA GLY A 109 -12.30 -4.95 -2.84
C GLY A 109 -11.64 -5.65 -1.64
N GLU A 110 -10.38 -5.33 -1.31
CA GLU A 110 -9.67 -5.83 -0.13
C GLU A 110 -9.64 -7.36 -0.03
N TYR A 111 -9.51 -7.90 1.19
CA TYR A 111 -9.57 -9.33 1.48
C TYR A 111 -10.97 -9.90 1.22
N GLU A 112 -12.04 -9.15 1.55
CA GLU A 112 -13.43 -9.60 1.38
C GLU A 112 -13.79 -9.86 -0.08
N GLY A 113 -13.17 -9.13 -1.02
CA GLY A 113 -13.34 -9.31 -2.46
C GLY A 113 -12.37 -10.31 -3.09
N LEU A 114 -11.52 -10.98 -2.32
CA LEU A 114 -10.44 -11.83 -2.85
C LEU A 114 -10.97 -13.04 -3.63
N GLU A 115 -12.01 -13.71 -3.14
CA GLU A 115 -12.58 -14.88 -3.82
C GLU A 115 -13.03 -14.55 -5.25
N GLN A 116 -13.72 -13.43 -5.43
CA GLN A 116 -14.13 -12.98 -6.76
C GLN A 116 -12.94 -12.50 -7.58
N LYS A 117 -12.00 -11.78 -6.96
CA LYS A 117 -10.79 -11.28 -7.62
C LYS A 117 -9.96 -12.40 -8.24
N LEU A 118 -9.83 -13.55 -7.59
CA LEU A 118 -9.02 -14.64 -8.13
C LEU A 118 -9.58 -15.22 -9.45
N LYS A 119 -10.89 -15.03 -9.71
CA LYS A 119 -11.55 -15.40 -10.96
C LYS A 119 -11.30 -14.36 -12.05
N ASP A 120 -11.40 -13.08 -11.70
CA ASP A 120 -11.34 -11.97 -12.66
C ASP A 120 -9.91 -11.48 -12.94
N TRP A 121 -9.04 -11.61 -11.94
CA TRP A 121 -7.67 -11.11 -11.90
C TRP A 121 -6.73 -12.24 -11.50
N ILE A 122 -6.34 -13.05 -12.48
CA ILE A 122 -5.43 -14.19 -12.30
C ILE A 122 -4.11 -13.72 -11.66
N PRO A 123 -3.68 -14.26 -10.51
CA PRO A 123 -2.38 -13.96 -9.89
C PRO A 123 -1.21 -14.19 -10.85
N ASP A 124 -0.12 -13.44 -10.67
CA ASP A 124 1.12 -13.66 -11.43
C ASP A 124 1.77 -15.00 -11.03
N TYR A 125 1.64 -15.39 -9.75
CA TYR A 125 2.07 -16.69 -9.23
C TYR A 125 1.10 -17.23 -8.17
N GLY A 126 1.16 -18.55 -7.93
CA GLY A 126 0.36 -19.22 -6.92
C GLY A 126 -1.05 -19.60 -7.39
N PRO A 127 -1.93 -20.04 -6.46
CA PRO A 127 -3.24 -20.58 -6.80
C PRO A 127 -4.23 -19.51 -7.23
N THR A 128 -5.12 -19.88 -8.16
CA THR A 128 -6.30 -19.10 -8.58
C THR A 128 -7.57 -19.50 -7.84
N GLU A 129 -7.52 -20.55 -7.03
CA GLU A 129 -8.67 -21.05 -6.28
C GLU A 129 -8.67 -20.51 -4.85
N TYR A 130 -9.85 -20.09 -4.38
CA TYR A 130 -10.03 -19.66 -3.01
C TYR A 130 -10.19 -20.87 -2.06
N ASN A 131 -9.08 -21.52 -1.77
CA ASN A 131 -9.01 -22.67 -0.86
C ASN A 131 -8.75 -22.25 0.61
N ASP A 132 -8.68 -23.22 1.53
CA ASP A 132 -8.46 -22.93 2.96
C ASP A 132 -7.14 -22.23 3.27
N LYS A 133 -6.08 -22.49 2.50
CA LYS A 133 -4.80 -21.79 2.66
C LYS A 133 -4.96 -20.33 2.26
N VAL A 134 -5.55 -20.07 1.09
CA VAL A 134 -5.82 -18.71 0.60
C VAL A 134 -6.77 -17.95 1.53
N ARG A 135 -7.80 -18.61 2.08
CA ARG A 135 -8.70 -18.02 3.07
C ARG A 135 -7.95 -17.55 4.32
N LYS A 136 -6.95 -18.30 4.80
CA LYS A 136 -6.16 -17.91 5.97
C LYS A 136 -5.08 -16.88 5.66
N SER A 137 -4.39 -17.01 4.53
CA SER A 137 -3.26 -16.12 4.18
C SER A 137 -3.66 -14.86 3.44
N GLY A 138 -4.81 -14.86 2.76
CA GLY A 138 -5.13 -13.90 1.71
C GLY A 138 -4.17 -13.99 0.52
N ALA A 139 -3.93 -12.86 -0.14
CA ALA A 139 -2.97 -12.69 -1.24
C ALA A 139 -1.85 -11.73 -0.86
N THR A 140 -0.70 -11.82 -1.55
CA THR A 140 0.46 -10.97 -1.30
C THR A 140 0.83 -10.17 -2.53
N VAL A 141 1.10 -8.88 -2.37
CA VAL A 141 1.61 -8.02 -3.44
C VAL A 141 3.13 -7.87 -3.30
N ILE A 142 3.89 -8.16 -4.36
CA ILE A 142 5.36 -8.10 -4.33
C ILE A 142 5.86 -7.25 -5.48
N GLY A 143 6.91 -6.47 -5.29
CA GLY A 143 7.48 -5.74 -6.42
C GLY A 143 8.68 -4.90 -6.04
N SER A 144 9.28 -4.31 -7.06
CA SER A 144 10.34 -3.32 -6.91
C SER A 144 9.76 -1.92 -7.06
N ARG A 145 10.24 -0.98 -6.25
CA ARG A 145 9.88 0.43 -6.39
C ARG A 145 10.95 1.36 -5.84
N PHE A 146 10.86 2.62 -6.25
CA PHE A 146 11.62 3.70 -5.62
C PHE A 146 11.20 3.90 -4.15
N PHE A 147 12.07 4.59 -3.39
CA PHE A 147 11.79 4.97 -2.01
C PHE A 147 10.44 5.66 -1.88
N LEU A 148 9.66 5.17 -0.92
CA LEU A 148 8.39 5.77 -0.51
C LEU A 148 8.57 6.26 0.91
N ILE A 149 8.10 7.47 1.16
CA ILE A 149 8.04 8.03 2.49
C ILE A 149 6.58 8.01 2.93
N ALA A 150 6.28 7.20 3.94
CA ALA A 150 5.02 7.30 4.67
C ALA A 150 5.12 8.51 5.59
N TYR A 151 4.26 9.50 5.37
CA TYR A 151 4.26 10.75 6.10
C TYR A 151 2.83 11.09 6.45
N ASN A 152 2.57 11.30 7.73
CA ASN A 152 1.23 11.56 8.21
C ASN A 152 1.17 12.97 8.81
N VAL A 153 0.10 13.71 8.51
CA VAL A 153 -0.15 15.01 9.12
C VAL A 153 -1.41 14.92 9.98
N ASN A 154 -1.21 15.09 11.29
CA ASN A 154 -2.30 15.11 12.27
C ASN A 154 -3.06 16.43 12.18
N LEU A 155 -4.38 16.35 12.24
CA LEU A 155 -5.29 17.48 12.24
C LEU A 155 -6.01 17.54 13.58
N ASN A 156 -6.07 18.72 14.19
CA ASN A 156 -6.79 18.94 15.44
C ASN A 156 -8.32 19.05 15.20
N THR A 157 -8.90 17.96 14.70
CA THR A 157 -10.33 17.80 14.45
C THR A 157 -10.69 16.33 14.46
N ARG A 158 -11.91 16.02 14.93
CA ARG A 158 -12.49 14.67 14.85
C ARG A 158 -13.21 14.42 13.52
N ASN A 159 -13.37 15.46 12.70
CA ASN A 159 -14.14 15.34 11.48
C ASN A 159 -13.30 14.77 10.33
N VAL A 160 -13.40 13.47 10.10
CA VAL A 160 -12.66 12.76 9.04
C VAL A 160 -12.98 13.27 7.63
N SER A 161 -14.12 13.94 7.42
CA SER A 161 -14.42 14.56 6.13
C SER A 161 -13.41 15.66 5.78
N ILE A 162 -12.91 16.41 6.76
CA ILE A 162 -11.88 17.44 6.57
C ILE A 162 -10.57 16.79 6.10
N ALA A 163 -10.14 15.73 6.78
CA ALA A 163 -8.95 14.98 6.39
C ALA A 163 -9.09 14.39 4.97
N ASN A 164 -10.27 13.85 4.63
CA ASN A 164 -10.56 13.31 3.31
C ASN A 164 -10.58 14.38 2.21
N GLU A 165 -11.09 15.58 2.50
CA GLU A 165 -11.04 16.70 1.56
C GLU A 165 -9.61 17.16 1.29
N ILE A 166 -8.79 17.29 2.34
CA ILE A 166 -7.38 17.63 2.20
C ILE A 166 -6.67 16.53 1.41
N ALA A 167 -6.87 15.26 1.75
CA ALA A 167 -6.29 14.12 1.05
C ALA A 167 -6.62 14.14 -0.46
N LYS A 168 -7.88 14.40 -0.83
CA LYS A 168 -8.31 14.55 -2.22
C LYS A 168 -7.62 15.72 -2.93
N LYS A 169 -7.39 16.84 -2.25
CA LYS A 169 -6.69 18.00 -2.83
C LYS A 169 -5.21 17.74 -3.06
N VAL A 170 -4.53 17.07 -2.14
CA VAL A 170 -3.07 16.89 -2.20
C VAL A 170 -2.63 15.68 -3.00
N ARG A 171 -3.39 14.58 -3.03
CA ARG A 171 -3.01 13.37 -3.76
C ARG A 171 -3.07 13.57 -5.28
N GLU A 172 -2.13 12.98 -6.01
CA GLU A 172 -2.02 13.14 -7.46
C GLU A 172 -3.32 12.74 -8.19
N SER A 173 -3.97 11.67 -7.73
CA SER A 173 -5.22 11.19 -8.32
C SER A 173 -6.40 12.15 -8.16
N GLY A 174 -6.32 13.10 -7.23
CA GLY A 174 -7.34 14.13 -7.03
C GLY A 174 -8.73 13.58 -6.63
N SER A 175 -9.77 14.20 -7.18
CA SER A 175 -11.18 13.89 -6.93
C SER A 175 -11.97 13.64 -8.22
N MET A 176 -13.10 12.93 -8.09
CA MET A 176 -14.12 12.91 -9.15
C MET A 176 -15.11 14.04 -8.87
N ILE A 177 -15.44 14.80 -9.90
CA ILE A 177 -16.53 15.77 -9.89
C ILE A 177 -17.56 15.36 -10.95
N ILE A 178 -18.79 15.83 -10.79
CA ILE A 178 -19.81 15.78 -11.83
C ILE A 178 -19.79 17.16 -12.49
N ASP A 179 -19.61 17.22 -13.80
CA ASP A 179 -19.66 18.49 -14.53
C ASP A 179 -21.10 18.98 -14.74
N GLU A 180 -21.23 20.18 -15.31
CA GLU A 180 -22.54 20.80 -15.58
C GLU A 180 -23.42 19.97 -16.51
N ALA A 181 -22.84 19.05 -17.30
CA ALA A 181 -23.53 18.13 -18.18
C ALA A 181 -23.89 16.79 -17.51
N GLY A 182 -23.60 16.63 -16.20
CA GLY A 182 -23.87 15.39 -15.46
C GLY A 182 -22.81 14.29 -15.65
N ALA A 183 -21.72 14.56 -16.38
CA ALA A 183 -20.68 13.58 -16.65
C ALA A 183 -19.63 13.55 -15.52
N LYS A 184 -19.18 12.34 -15.18
CA LYS A 184 -18.14 12.12 -14.15
C LYS A 184 -16.76 12.44 -14.73
N LYS A 185 -16.12 13.48 -14.21
CA LYS A 185 -14.77 13.92 -14.62
C LYS A 185 -13.78 13.85 -13.46
N ARG A 186 -12.57 13.35 -13.71
CA ARG A 186 -11.48 13.39 -12.72
C ARG A 186 -10.77 14.74 -12.78
N VAL A 187 -10.65 15.41 -11.64
CA VAL A 187 -9.79 16.59 -11.47
C VAL A 187 -8.54 16.14 -10.69
N PRO A 188 -7.34 16.28 -11.25
CA PRO A 188 -6.10 15.89 -10.58
C PRO A 188 -5.85 16.77 -9.35
N GLY A 189 -5.17 16.22 -8.35
CA GLY A 189 -4.76 16.99 -7.18
C GLY A 189 -3.50 17.83 -7.43
N LEU A 190 -3.08 18.54 -6.39
CA LEU A 190 -2.02 19.55 -6.46
C LEU A 190 -0.62 18.96 -6.56
N LEU A 191 -0.38 17.80 -5.95
CA LEU A 191 0.97 17.26 -5.80
C LEU A 191 1.16 15.99 -6.61
N LYS A 192 2.26 15.95 -7.37
CA LYS A 192 2.72 14.78 -8.11
C LYS A 192 3.38 13.77 -7.17
N CYS A 193 3.26 12.48 -7.46
CA CYS A 193 3.88 11.41 -6.68
C CYS A 193 3.46 11.40 -5.20
N VAL A 194 2.22 11.81 -4.92
CA VAL A 194 1.60 11.77 -3.59
C VAL A 194 0.32 10.95 -3.67
N LYS A 195 0.20 9.97 -2.78
CA LYS A 195 -1.07 9.30 -2.47
C LYS A 195 -1.50 9.71 -1.08
N ALA A 196 -2.80 9.90 -0.86
CA ALA A 196 -3.31 10.28 0.44
C ALA A 196 -4.73 9.78 0.70
N ILE A 197 -5.00 9.50 1.98
CA ILE A 197 -6.32 9.18 2.52
C ILE A 197 -6.54 9.94 3.84
N GLY A 198 -7.79 10.24 4.16
CA GLY A 198 -8.17 10.71 5.50
C GLY A 198 -8.45 9.52 6.40
N VAL A 199 -7.92 9.56 7.63
CA VAL A 199 -8.07 8.50 8.62
C VAL A 199 -8.48 9.12 9.95
N GLU A 200 -9.32 8.42 10.71
CA GLU A 200 -9.67 8.77 12.08
C GLU A 200 -8.78 7.98 13.06
N LEU A 201 -8.23 8.68 14.06
CA LEU A 201 -7.42 8.07 15.12
C LEU A 201 -8.21 8.16 16.43
N ASN A 202 -9.02 7.14 16.69
CA ASN A 202 -9.99 7.11 17.79
C ASN A 202 -9.32 7.24 19.16
N GLU A 203 -8.15 6.62 19.34
CA GLU A 203 -7.40 6.67 20.61
C GLU A 203 -7.01 8.11 20.99
N TYR A 204 -6.69 8.93 19.99
CA TYR A 204 -6.19 10.29 20.17
C TYR A 204 -7.27 11.36 19.97
N ASN A 205 -8.49 10.97 19.59
CA ASN A 205 -9.59 11.90 19.29
C ASN A 205 -9.21 12.96 18.23
N ILE A 206 -8.40 12.57 17.24
CA ILE A 206 -7.96 13.41 16.12
C ILE A 206 -8.19 12.69 14.79
N THR A 207 -7.99 13.41 13.71
CA THR A 207 -7.95 12.85 12.36
C THR A 207 -6.58 13.10 11.76
N GLN A 208 -6.28 12.37 10.70
CA GLN A 208 -4.97 12.38 10.07
C GLN A 208 -5.13 12.35 8.56
N VAL A 209 -4.31 13.14 7.87
CA VAL A 209 -4.04 12.93 6.44
C VAL A 209 -2.88 11.95 6.39
N SER A 210 -3.14 10.70 6.02
CA SER A 210 -2.09 9.71 5.82
C SER A 210 -1.59 9.78 4.38
N LEU A 211 -0.28 10.00 4.19
CA LEU A 211 0.32 10.19 2.87
C LEU A 211 1.43 9.20 2.57
N ASN A 212 1.52 8.83 1.30
CA ASN A 212 2.65 8.11 0.72
C ASN A 212 3.26 8.99 -0.38
N LEU A 213 4.49 9.47 -0.16
CA LEU A 213 5.29 10.16 -1.16
C LEU A 213 6.05 9.11 -1.95
N THR A 214 5.61 8.79 -3.17
CA THR A 214 6.22 7.75 -4.02
C THR A 214 7.49 8.21 -4.72
N ASN A 215 7.77 9.51 -4.71
CA ASN A 215 9.03 10.07 -5.19
C ASN A 215 9.34 11.42 -4.50
N TYR A 216 10.12 11.37 -3.42
CA TYR A 216 10.47 12.55 -2.64
C TYR A 216 11.33 13.57 -3.42
N LYS A 217 11.98 13.14 -4.51
CA LYS A 217 12.75 14.04 -5.40
C LYS A 217 11.83 14.88 -6.29
N LYS A 218 10.62 14.41 -6.58
CA LYS A 218 9.60 15.17 -7.33
C LYS A 218 8.73 16.03 -6.42
N THR A 219 8.36 15.51 -5.25
CA THR A 219 7.60 16.24 -4.23
C THR A 219 8.21 15.99 -2.87
N SER A 220 8.77 17.04 -2.25
CA SER A 220 9.39 16.95 -0.92
C SER A 220 8.36 16.95 0.22
N ILE A 221 8.76 16.44 1.38
CA ILE A 221 7.96 16.48 2.62
C ILE A 221 7.57 17.92 2.96
N HIS A 222 8.51 18.87 2.85
CA HIS A 222 8.25 20.28 3.08
C HIS A 222 7.11 20.81 2.19
N LYS A 223 7.13 20.50 0.89
CA LYS A 223 6.08 20.92 -0.05
C LYS A 223 4.72 20.33 0.32
N VAL A 224 4.69 19.06 0.73
CA VAL A 224 3.46 18.40 1.21
C VAL A 224 2.92 19.12 2.45
N PHE A 225 3.76 19.32 3.46
CA PHE A 225 3.36 19.95 4.71
C PHE A 225 2.83 21.37 4.49
N GLU A 226 3.54 22.20 3.74
CA GLU A 226 3.10 23.57 3.42
C GLU A 226 1.81 23.62 2.58
N THR A 227 1.53 22.57 1.79
CA THR A 227 0.26 22.48 1.04
C THR A 227 -0.91 22.06 1.92
N ILE A 228 -0.67 21.21 2.93
CA ILE A 228 -1.69 20.77 3.90
C ILE A 228 -1.97 21.85 4.94
N LYS A 229 -0.92 22.59 5.34
CA LYS A 229 -1.00 23.62 6.37
C LYS A 229 -2.14 24.59 6.05
N PRO A 230 -3.16 24.71 6.93
CA PRO A 230 -4.24 25.64 6.69
C PRO A 230 -3.69 27.07 6.68
N ARG A 231 -4.08 27.86 5.68
CA ARG A 231 -4.03 29.32 5.82
C ARG A 231 -4.99 29.71 6.97
N PRO A 232 -4.64 30.71 7.80
CA PRO A 232 -4.91 30.76 9.24
C PRO A 232 -6.39 30.86 9.62
N LYS A 233 -7.09 29.71 9.72
CA LYS A 233 -8.43 29.64 10.34
C LYS A 233 -8.67 28.44 11.27
N TYR A 234 -7.69 27.54 11.44
CA TYR A 234 -7.88 26.30 12.23
C TYR A 234 -6.60 25.84 12.95
N MET A 235 -5.85 26.76 13.57
CA MET A 235 -4.71 26.36 14.42
C MET A 235 -5.08 26.40 15.89
N VAL A 236 -4.85 25.27 16.57
CA VAL A 236 -4.25 25.21 17.92
C VAL A 236 -2.95 24.45 17.76
#